data_AF-A0A2D5S150-F1
#
_entry.id   AF-A0A2D5S150-F1
#
_cell.length_a   1.000
_cell.length_b   1.000
_cell.length_c   1.000
_cell.angle_alpha   90.00
_cell.angle_beta   90.00
_cell.angle_gamma   90.00
#
_symmetry.space_group_name_H-M   'P 1'
#
loop_
_entity.id
_entity.type
_entity.pdbx_description
1 polymer ?
#
loop_
_entity_poly.entity_id
_entity_poly.type
_entity_poly.pdbx_seq_one_letter_code
_entity_poly.pdbx_strand_id
1 'polypeptide(L)'
;MKITTSLELLDWFKTVADIESDYMVSKLTGISKQVISIVRNGKGEFKDFTALKLLLVGEHPEPLETMALLEAYKAERKGNEEDAKLWRKSVA
;
A
#
# COMPACT_ATOMS: atom_id res chain seq x y z
N MET A 1 -6.93 -11.19 -3.53
CA MET A 1 -5.50 -11.16 -3.89
C MET A 1 -4.75 -10.63 -2.68
N LYS A 2 -3.64 -11.25 -2.26
CA LYS A 2 -2.85 -10.70 -1.14
C LYS A 2 -2.07 -9.49 -1.64
N ILE A 3 -2.33 -8.32 -1.07
CA ILE A 3 -1.65 -7.07 -1.42
C ILE A 3 -0.34 -7.01 -0.62
N THR A 4 0.79 -6.93 -1.31
CA THR A 4 2.13 -6.97 -0.70
C THR A 4 2.97 -5.74 -1.02
N THR A 5 2.61 -4.99 -2.06
CA THR A 5 3.32 -3.76 -2.48
C THR A 5 2.40 -2.55 -2.54
N SER A 6 2.96 -1.34 -2.49
CA SER A 6 2.18 -0.11 -2.65
C SER A 6 1.57 0.04 -4.04
N LEU A 7 2.18 -0.56 -5.06
CA LEU A 7 1.61 -0.57 -6.41
C LEU A 7 0.35 -1.43 -6.46
N GLU A 8 0.40 -2.65 -5.92
CA GLU A 8 -0.76 -3.53 -5.78
C GLU A 8 -1.87 -2.87 -4.94
N LEU A 9 -1.49 -2.17 -3.86
CA LEU A 9 -2.44 -1.43 -3.03
C LEU A 9 -3.13 -0.31 -3.84
N LEU A 10 -2.37 0.45 -4.62
CA LEU A 10 -2.91 1.52 -5.45
C LEU A 10 -3.86 0.96 -6.52
N ASP A 11 -3.51 -0.16 -7.15
CA ASP A 11 -4.35 -0.79 -8.17
C ASP A 11 -5.61 -1.39 -7.57
N TRP A 12 -5.50 -2.10 -6.46
CA TRP A 12 -6.66 -2.58 -5.70
C TRP A 12 -7.60 -1.42 -5.32
N PHE A 13 -7.05 -0.34 -4.76
CA PHE A 13 -7.85 0.81 -4.34
C PHE A 13 -8.63 1.41 -5.52
N LYS A 14 -7.96 1.56 -6.67
CA LYS A 14 -8.62 2.05 -7.90
C LYS A 14 -9.72 1.13 -8.37
N THR A 15 -9.52 -0.19 -8.29
CA THR A 15 -10.54 -1.17 -8.67
C THR A 15 -11.77 -1.08 -7.75
N VAL A 16 -11.59 -1.05 -6.43
CA VAL A 16 -12.74 -1.03 -5.50
C VAL A 16 -13.47 0.31 -5.49
N ALA A 17 -12.77 1.41 -5.76
CA ALA A 17 -13.35 2.74 -5.81
C ALA A 17 -13.88 3.14 -7.20
N ASP A 18 -13.79 2.25 -8.20
CA ASP A 18 -14.17 2.50 -9.61
C ASP A 18 -13.49 3.75 -10.19
N ILE A 19 -12.17 3.86 -9.98
CA ILE A 19 -11.36 5.02 -10.41
C ILE A 19 -10.37 4.60 -11.50
N GLU A 20 -10.54 5.13 -12.70
CA GLU A 20 -9.61 4.85 -13.80
C GLU A 20 -8.29 5.65 -13.71
N SER A 21 -8.33 6.86 -13.14
CA SER A 21 -7.21 7.81 -13.18
C SER A 21 -6.52 8.02 -11.83
N ASP A 22 -5.19 7.99 -11.85
CA ASP A 22 -4.35 8.34 -10.69
C ASP A 22 -4.56 9.78 -10.20
N TYR A 23 -4.99 10.68 -11.10
CA TYR A 23 -5.39 12.04 -10.74
C TYR A 23 -6.58 12.04 -9.77
N MET A 24 -7.57 11.18 -10.01
CA MET A 24 -8.77 11.08 -9.19
C MET A 24 -8.45 10.46 -7.83
N VAL A 25 -7.53 9.51 -7.77
CA VAL A 25 -6.99 9.01 -6.49
C VAL A 25 -6.42 10.15 -5.66
N SER A 26 -5.60 11.03 -6.27
CA SER A 26 -5.04 12.19 -5.59
C SER A 26 -6.12 13.11 -5.02
N LYS A 27 -7.17 13.38 -5.80
CA LYS A 27 -8.29 14.24 -5.40
C LYS A 27 -9.13 13.65 -4.27
N LEU A 28 -9.41 12.36 -4.30
CA LEU A 28 -10.27 11.69 -3.33
C LEU A 28 -9.56 11.42 -2.00
N THR A 29 -8.27 11.08 -2.04
CA THR A 29 -7.52 10.64 -0.85
C THR A 29 -6.65 11.75 -0.24
N GLY A 30 -6.44 12.83 -0.99
CA GLY A 30 -5.49 13.91 -0.66
C GLY A 30 -4.02 13.52 -0.82
N ILE A 31 -3.71 12.33 -1.34
CA ILE A 31 -2.33 11.91 -1.62
C ILE A 31 -1.78 12.76 -2.76
N SER A 32 -0.55 13.26 -2.64
CA SER A 32 0.04 14.08 -3.68
C SER A 32 0.28 13.27 -4.97
N LYS A 33 0.10 13.92 -6.13
CA LYS A 33 0.38 13.31 -7.44
C LYS A 33 1.83 12.80 -7.54
N GLN A 34 2.76 13.47 -6.88
CA GLN A 34 4.17 13.06 -6.84
C GLN A 34 4.34 11.72 -6.12
N VAL A 35 3.67 11.51 -4.99
CA VAL A 35 3.74 10.24 -4.24
C VAL A 35 3.12 9.11 -5.06
N ILE A 36 1.97 9.34 -5.69
CA ILE A 36 1.34 8.36 -6.58
C ILE A 36 2.27 8.01 -7.75
N SER A 37 2.90 9.02 -8.37
CA SER A 37 3.86 8.81 -9.47
C SER A 37 5.09 8.01 -9.04
N ILE A 38 5.63 8.26 -7.84
CA ILE A 38 6.78 7.49 -7.30
C ILE A 38 6.42 6.01 -7.16
N VAL A 39 5.24 5.71 -6.60
CA VAL A 39 4.76 4.33 -6.44
C VAL A 39 4.50 3.67 -7.79
N ARG A 40 3.83 4.37 -8.72
CA ARG A 40 3.56 3.89 -10.08
C ARG A 40 4.80 3.47 -10.84
N ASN A 41 5.89 4.20 -10.65
CA ASN A 41 7.16 3.94 -11.31
C ASN A 41 8.06 2.96 -10.52
N GLY A 42 7.56 2.34 -9.44
CA GLY A 42 8.33 1.41 -8.59
C GLY A 42 9.47 2.07 -7.81
N LYS A 43 9.54 3.40 -7.80
CA LYS A 43 10.64 4.18 -7.21
C LYS A 43 10.51 4.34 -5.69
N GLY A 44 9.39 3.92 -5.10
CA GLY A 44 9.17 3.97 -3.66
C GLY A 44 7.84 3.36 -3.24
N GLU A 45 7.62 3.32 -1.93
CA GLU A 45 6.42 2.79 -1.28
C GLU A 45 5.62 3.92 -0.60
N PHE A 46 4.32 3.70 -0.38
CA PHE A 46 3.53 4.57 0.46
C PHE A 46 4.03 4.55 1.90
N LYS A 47 3.94 5.70 2.58
CA LYS A 47 4.09 5.76 4.04
C LYS A 47 2.93 5.04 4.71
N ASP A 48 3.16 4.61 5.95
CA ASP A 48 2.28 3.69 6.67
C ASP A 48 0.87 4.26 6.83
N PHE A 49 0.75 5.53 7.23
CA PHE A 49 -0.55 6.19 7.31
C PHE A 49 -1.23 6.37 5.95
N THR A 50 -0.47 6.56 4.87
CA THR A 50 -1.02 6.63 3.52
C THR A 50 -1.57 5.29 3.07
N ALA A 51 -0.83 4.21 3.30
CA ALA A 51 -1.26 2.86 2.99
C ALA A 51 -2.51 2.47 3.81
N LEU A 52 -2.48 2.72 5.12
CA LEU A 52 -3.61 2.48 6.01
C LEU A 52 -4.85 3.28 5.57
N LYS A 53 -4.67 4.55 5.19
CA LYS A 53 -5.78 5.37 4.68
C LYS A 53 -6.41 4.74 3.44
N LEU A 54 -5.62 4.28 2.47
CA LEU A 54 -6.16 3.63 1.26
C LEU A 54 -6.95 2.36 1.62
N LEU A 55 -6.42 1.55 2.54
CA LEU A 55 -7.09 0.34 3.01
C LEU A 55 -8.42 0.64 3.71
N LEU A 56 -8.45 1.65 4.58
CA LEU A 56 -9.66 2.02 5.31
C LEU A 56 -10.72 2.68 4.41
N VAL A 57 -10.31 3.59 3.52
CA VAL A 57 -11.23 4.26 2.60
C VAL A 57 -11.77 3.29 1.55
N GLY A 58 -10.96 2.34 1.10
CA GLY A 58 -11.40 1.27 0.20
C GLY A 58 -12.10 0.10 0.91
N GLU A 59 -12.38 0.23 2.21
CA GLU A 59 -13.06 -0.78 3.04
C GLU A 59 -12.45 -2.18 2.90
N HIS A 60 -11.12 -2.27 2.89
CA HIS A 60 -10.42 -3.56 2.80
C HIS A 60 -10.86 -4.45 3.99
N PRO A 61 -11.21 -5.74 3.77
CA PRO A 61 -11.68 -6.62 4.83
C PRO A 61 -10.64 -6.86 5.92
N GLU A 62 -9.35 -6.87 5.56
CA GLU A 62 -8.22 -7.19 6.45
C GLU A 62 -7.14 -6.09 6.40
N PRO A 63 -7.43 -4.86 6.87
CA PRO A 63 -6.53 -3.72 6.66
C PRO A 63 -5.22 -3.85 7.46
N LEU A 64 -5.28 -4.38 8.69
CA LEU A 64 -4.09 -4.54 9.54
C LEU A 64 -3.18 -5.67 9.05
N GLU A 65 -3.76 -6.78 8.58
CA GLU A 65 -2.99 -7.87 7.97
C GLU A 65 -2.27 -7.37 6.71
N THR A 66 -2.98 -6.62 5.87
CA THR A 66 -2.40 -6.06 4.65
C THR A 66 -1.29 -5.06 4.96
N MET A 67 -1.46 -4.24 6.00
CA MET A 67 -0.39 -3.36 6.48
C MET A 67 0.86 -4.13 6.88
N ALA A 68 0.73 -5.23 7.62
CA ALA A 68 1.87 -6.05 8.00
C ALA A 68 2.58 -6.65 6.78
N LEU A 69 1.85 -7.09 5.75
CA LEU A 69 2.45 -7.56 4.49
C LEU A 69 3.23 -6.45 3.76
N LEU A 70 2.70 -5.23 3.73
CA LEU A 70 3.36 -4.06 3.13
C LEU A 70 4.63 -3.67 3.90
N GLU A 71 4.59 -3.70 5.24
CA GLU A 71 5.77 -3.43 6.08
C GLU A 71 6.84 -4.51 5.95
N ALA A 72 6.44 -5.79 5.85
CA ALA A 72 7.37 -6.87 5.56
C ALA A 72 8.12 -6.60 4.24
N TYR A 73 7.39 -6.26 3.18
CA TYR A 73 7.99 -5.96 1.88
C TYR A 73 8.94 -4.75 1.93
N LYS A 74 8.56 -3.67 2.63
CA LYS A 74 9.42 -2.50 2.84
C LYS A 74 10.70 -2.84 3.60
N ALA A 75 10.62 -3.71 4.62
CA ALA A 75 11.76 -4.14 5.40
C ALA A 75 12.75 -4.96 4.54
N GLU A 76 12.25 -5.88 3.71
CA GLU A 76 13.07 -6.64 2.77
C GLU A 76 13.81 -5.76 1.77
N ARG A 77 13.12 -4.78 1.18
CA ARG A 77 13.74 -3.82 0.25
C ARG A 77 14.88 -3.02 0.88
N LYS A 78 14.86 -2.86 2.21
CA LYS A 78 15.91 -2.18 2.98
C LYS A 78 16.99 -3.13 3.49
N GLY A 79 16.88 -4.43 3.21
CA GLY A 79 17.80 -5.46 3.71
C GLY A 79 17.62 -5.79 5.19
N ASN A 80 16.47 -5.44 5.79
CA ASN A 80 16.18 -5.75 7.19
C ASN A 80 15.32 -7.03 7.29
N GLU A 81 16.00 -8.17 7.22
CA GLU A 81 15.37 -9.49 7.15
C GLU A 81 14.62 -9.89 8.43
N GLU A 82 15.13 -9.51 9.61
CA GLU A 82 14.49 -9.87 10.88
C GLU A 82 13.17 -9.12 11.09
N ASP A 83 13.12 -7.83 10.75
CA ASP A 83 11.88 -7.06 10.76
C ASP A 83 10.88 -7.64 9.76
N ALA A 84 11.32 -8.02 8.57
CA ALA A 84 10.45 -8.65 7.57
C ALA A 84 9.85 -9.97 8.07
N LYS A 85 10.65 -10.82 8.74
CA LYS A 85 10.18 -12.06 9.36
C LYS A 85 9.17 -11.77 10.47
N LEU A 86 9.40 -10.76 11.30
CA LEU A 86 8.49 -10.38 12.38
C LEU A 86 7.11 -9.99 11.82
N TRP A 87 7.08 -9.13 10.81
CA TRP A 87 5.84 -8.71 10.14
C TRP A 87 5.10 -9.87 9.47
N ARG A 88 5.81 -10.80 8.81
CA ARG A 88 5.17 -11.97 8.22
C ARG A 88 4.57 -12.94 9.23
N LYS A 89 5.13 -13.02 10.43
CA LYS A 89 4.60 -13.88 11.50
C LYS A 89 3.31 -13.32 12.10
N SER A 90 3.08 -12.01 12.04
CA SER A 90 1.85 -11.42 12.60
C SER A 90 0.60 -11.68 11.74
N VAL A 91 0.77 -12.25 10.55
CA VAL A 91 -0.29 -12.53 9.57
C VAL A 91 -0.41 -14.02 9.24
N ALA A 92 0.34 -14.86 9.96
CA ALA A 92 0.41 -16.31 9.78
C ALA A 92 -0.63 -17.05 10.61
#